data_AF-A0A124GRW5-F1
#
_entry.id   AF-A0A124GRW5-F1
#
_cell.length_a   1.000
_cell.length_b   1.000
_cell.length_c   1.000
_cell.angle_alpha   90.00
_cell.angle_beta   90.00
_cell.angle_gamma   90.00
#
_symmetry.space_group_name_H-M   'P 1'
#
loop_
_entity.id
_entity.type
_entity.pdbx_description
1 polymer ?
#
loop_
_entity_poly.entity_id
_entity_poly.type
_entity_poly.pdbx_seq_one_letter_code
_entity_poly.pdbx_strand_id
1 'polypeptide(L)'
;MNLTELMNEEKKMCQDSFDDNLTNRQHPRYRLDRAASVKMKLNVSYPANGSQKIIEIDDERKLRPFMEKRMGTEVAGDALGDEFKGYVFKITGGNDKQGFPMKQGVLLPTRTRLLLADGHSCYRPRRTGERKRKSVRGAITGLDLAVLALSIVKQGEGELPGLTDTVVPKRLGPKRATKIRRFFGLDKKDDVRKFVIRRTVTKEGKQDYTKAPKIQRLVTPQRLQRKRQRVAIKRRRAETARDAANDYAKLLAGRVHEEKAKRDELRKRRASSMRK
;
A
#
# COMPACT_ATOMS: atom_id res chain seq x y z
N MET A 1 85.55 -28.67 -5.86
CA MET A 1 84.79 -27.96 -6.90
C MET A 1 85.73 -26.97 -7.56
N ASN A 2 85.91 -27.07 -8.88
CA ASN A 2 86.79 -26.14 -9.60
C ASN A 2 86.10 -24.77 -9.77
N LEU A 3 86.89 -23.70 -9.97
CA LEU A 3 86.39 -22.33 -10.16
C LEU A 3 85.33 -22.20 -11.26
N THR A 4 85.33 -23.12 -12.23
CA THR A 4 84.33 -23.25 -13.29
C THR A 4 82.99 -23.82 -12.82
N GLU A 5 82.96 -24.62 -11.76
CA GLU A 5 81.71 -25.15 -11.17
C GLU A 5 81.02 -24.09 -10.30
N LEU A 6 81.79 -23.31 -9.52
CA LEU A 6 81.27 -22.21 -8.69
C LEU A 6 80.67 -21.07 -9.55
N MET A 7 81.32 -20.71 -10.66
CA MET A 7 80.81 -19.71 -11.61
C MET A 7 79.52 -20.17 -12.33
N ASN A 8 79.33 -21.48 -12.50
CA ASN A 8 78.13 -22.04 -13.11
C ASN A 8 76.97 -22.17 -12.12
N GLU A 9 77.24 -22.41 -10.84
CA GLU A 9 76.22 -22.36 -9.78
C GLU A 9 75.74 -20.93 -9.51
N GLU A 10 76.63 -19.93 -9.50
CA GLU A 10 76.25 -18.52 -9.34
C GLU A 10 75.43 -17.98 -10.52
N LYS A 11 75.74 -18.38 -11.76
CA LYS A 11 74.93 -18.03 -12.94
C LYS A 11 73.55 -18.68 -12.90
N LYS A 12 73.43 -19.89 -12.36
CA LYS A 12 72.15 -20.60 -12.21
C LYS A 12 71.26 -19.95 -11.14
N MET A 13 71.85 -19.58 -10.00
CA MET A 13 71.15 -18.81 -8.95
C MET A 13 70.71 -17.40 -9.41
N CYS A 14 71.50 -16.72 -10.24
CA CYS A 14 71.10 -15.41 -10.80
C CYS A 14 70.03 -15.50 -11.88
N GLN A 15 69.98 -16.60 -12.65
CA GLN A 15 68.90 -16.83 -13.63
C GLN A 15 67.58 -17.19 -12.93
N ASP A 16 67.63 -18.06 -11.91
CA ASP A 16 66.45 -18.50 -11.16
C ASP A 16 65.83 -17.35 -10.32
N SER A 17 66.64 -16.37 -9.88
CA SER A 17 66.15 -15.18 -9.16
C SER A 17 65.64 -14.04 -10.06
N PHE A 18 65.94 -14.07 -11.37
CA PHE A 18 65.42 -13.12 -12.35
C PHE A 18 64.08 -13.57 -12.95
N ASP A 19 63.88 -14.89 -13.13
CA ASP A 19 62.65 -15.45 -13.69
C ASP A 19 61.49 -15.58 -12.67
N ASP A 20 61.79 -15.62 -11.36
CA ASP A 20 60.76 -15.58 -10.30
C ASP A 20 60.13 -14.19 -10.07
N ASN A 21 60.74 -13.12 -10.61
CA ASN A 21 60.23 -11.75 -10.46
C ASN A 21 59.42 -11.23 -11.67
N LEU A 22 59.29 -12.02 -12.74
CA LEU A 22 58.49 -11.66 -13.92
C LEU A 22 57.13 -12.40 -14.00
N THR A 23 56.84 -13.31 -13.07
CA THR A 23 55.55 -14.03 -13.01
C THR A 23 54.60 -13.55 -11.90
N ASN A 24 55.01 -12.59 -11.05
CA ASN A 24 54.19 -12.13 -9.93
C ASN A 24 53.95 -10.61 -9.85
N ARG A 25 53.81 -9.94 -10.99
CA ARG A 25 52.99 -8.71 -11.07
C ARG A 25 51.58 -9.09 -11.49
N GLN A 26 50.89 -9.81 -10.61
CA GLN A 26 49.45 -9.75 -10.55
C GLN A 26 49.08 -8.32 -10.18
N HIS A 27 48.91 -7.45 -11.19
CA HIS A 27 47.83 -6.47 -11.10
C HIS A 27 46.61 -7.23 -10.55
N PRO A 28 45.82 -6.65 -9.63
CA PRO A 28 44.48 -7.12 -9.41
C PRO A 28 43.67 -6.77 -10.67
N ARG A 29 43.95 -7.48 -11.77
CA ARG A 29 42.94 -7.79 -12.75
C ARG A 29 41.94 -8.53 -11.93
N TYR A 30 40.85 -7.84 -11.60
CA TYR A 30 39.59 -8.45 -11.28
C TYR A 30 39.45 -9.65 -12.21
N ARG A 31 39.78 -10.85 -11.71
CA ARG A 31 39.14 -12.06 -12.18
C ARG A 31 37.69 -11.76 -11.89
N LEU A 32 37.01 -11.23 -12.90
CA LEU A 32 35.59 -11.41 -13.02
C LEU A 32 35.45 -12.91 -12.91
N ASP A 33 35.01 -13.38 -11.74
CA ASP A 33 34.49 -14.72 -11.57
C ASP A 33 33.39 -14.87 -12.64
N ARG A 34 33.81 -15.33 -13.82
CA ARG A 34 32.96 -15.77 -14.91
C ARG A 34 32.33 -17.08 -14.45
N ALA A 35 31.38 -16.98 -13.53
CA ALA A 35 30.32 -17.96 -13.22
C ALA A 35 29.71 -17.76 -11.82
N ALA A 36 29.59 -16.53 -11.30
CA ALA A 36 28.51 -16.30 -10.35
C ALA A 36 27.19 -16.38 -11.13
N SER A 37 26.65 -17.60 -11.29
CA SER A 37 25.35 -17.83 -11.93
C SER A 37 24.36 -16.84 -11.34
N VAL A 38 23.71 -16.04 -12.17
CA VAL A 38 22.72 -15.06 -11.69
C VAL A 38 21.54 -15.83 -11.10
N LYS A 39 21.58 -16.10 -9.81
CA LYS A 39 20.48 -16.72 -9.08
C LYS A 39 19.37 -15.70 -8.94
N MET A 40 18.29 -15.85 -9.70
CA MET A 40 17.10 -15.01 -9.58
C MET A 40 16.00 -15.79 -8.86
N LYS A 41 15.36 -15.16 -7.88
CA LYS A 41 14.22 -15.78 -7.16
C LYS A 41 12.91 -15.30 -7.78
N LEU A 42 11.99 -16.22 -8.03
CA LEU A 42 10.62 -15.92 -8.41
C LEU A 42 9.73 -16.04 -7.17
N ASN A 43 9.18 -14.92 -6.71
CA ASN A 43 8.15 -14.93 -5.68
C ASN A 43 6.79 -15.03 -6.35
N VAL A 44 6.25 -16.24 -6.41
CA VAL A 44 4.98 -16.55 -7.09
C VAL A 44 3.86 -16.56 -6.07
N SER A 45 2.75 -15.90 -6.41
CA SER A 45 1.53 -15.87 -5.61
C SER A 45 0.34 -16.41 -6.41
N TYR A 46 -0.57 -17.12 -5.74
CA TYR A 46 -1.85 -17.54 -6.30
C TYR A 46 -2.99 -16.89 -5.52
N PRO A 47 -3.55 -15.77 -6.00
CA PRO A 47 -4.54 -14.99 -5.26
C PRO A 47 -5.85 -15.72 -4.97
N ALA A 48 -6.22 -16.74 -5.75
CA ALA A 48 -7.46 -17.49 -5.54
C ALA A 48 -7.40 -18.29 -4.23
N ASN A 49 -6.27 -18.97 -3.97
CA ASN A 49 -6.06 -19.75 -2.75
C ASN A 49 -5.38 -18.95 -1.62
N GLY A 50 -4.75 -17.81 -1.94
CA GLY A 50 -4.05 -16.98 -0.97
C GLY A 50 -2.69 -17.52 -0.54
N SER A 51 -2.12 -18.44 -1.31
CA SER A 51 -0.81 -19.07 -1.12
C SER A 51 0.29 -18.33 -1.90
N GLN A 52 1.53 -18.53 -1.47
CA GLN A 52 2.73 -17.98 -2.12
C GLN A 52 3.93 -18.90 -1.90
N LYS A 53 4.83 -18.97 -2.88
CA LYS A 53 6.05 -19.77 -2.82
C LYS A 53 7.17 -19.04 -3.54
N ILE A 54 8.37 -19.15 -2.98
CA ILE A 54 9.59 -18.66 -3.62
C ILE A 54 10.23 -19.83 -4.35
N ILE A 55 10.52 -19.64 -5.64
CA ILE A 55 11.21 -20.60 -6.48
C ILE A 55 12.54 -19.98 -6.88
N GLU A 56 13.63 -20.71 -6.69
CA GLU A 56 14.97 -20.26 -7.09
C GLU A 56 15.28 -20.81 -8.48
N ILE A 57 15.67 -19.92 -9.40
CA ILE A 57 16.00 -20.29 -10.78
C ILE A 57 17.40 -19.77 -11.09
N ASP A 58 18.27 -20.73 -11.42
CA ASP A 58 19.67 -20.47 -11.75
C ASP A 58 19.90 -20.46 -13.28
N ASP A 59 18.98 -21.05 -14.07
CA ASP A 59 19.07 -21.09 -15.54
C ASP A 59 18.50 -19.82 -16.19
N GLU A 60 19.39 -19.05 -16.84
CA GLU A 60 19.06 -17.83 -17.55
C GLU A 60 18.05 -18.06 -18.69
N ARG A 61 18.07 -19.22 -19.36
CA ARG A 61 17.18 -19.50 -20.50
C ARG A 61 15.72 -19.48 -20.09
N LYS A 62 15.42 -19.99 -18.89
CA LYS A 62 14.08 -19.98 -18.28
C LYS A 62 13.61 -18.57 -17.92
N LEU A 63 14.55 -17.67 -17.62
CA LEU A 63 14.27 -16.30 -17.22
C LEU A 63 14.09 -15.34 -18.41
N ARG A 64 14.65 -15.64 -19.59
CA ARG A 64 14.59 -14.80 -20.79
C ARG A 64 13.18 -14.33 -21.17
N PRO A 65 12.11 -15.15 -21.12
CA PRO A 65 10.76 -14.70 -21.47
C PRO A 65 10.22 -13.58 -20.57
N PHE A 66 10.75 -13.48 -19.35
CA PHE A 66 10.40 -12.44 -18.40
C PHE A 66 11.20 -11.16 -18.60
N MET A 67 12.28 -11.17 -19.39
CA MET A 67 13.14 -10.00 -19.61
C MET A 67 12.53 -9.04 -20.61
N GLU A 68 12.87 -7.75 -20.47
CA GLU A 68 12.37 -6.65 -21.31
C GLU A 68 10.84 -6.48 -21.30
N LYS A 69 10.18 -7.13 -20.33
CA LYS A 69 8.75 -6.99 -20.09
C LYS A 69 8.50 -5.88 -19.08
N ARG A 70 7.36 -5.22 -19.22
CA ARG A 70 6.92 -4.20 -18.26
C ARG A 70 6.13 -4.88 -17.14
N MET A 71 6.24 -4.33 -15.94
CA MET A 71 5.35 -4.71 -14.85
C MET A 71 3.87 -4.53 -15.25
N GLY A 72 3.07 -5.55 -14.96
CA GLY A 72 1.67 -5.67 -15.36
C GLY A 72 1.46 -6.51 -16.62
N THR A 73 2.52 -6.86 -17.35
CA THR A 73 2.44 -7.74 -18.53
C THR A 73 2.22 -9.19 -18.11
N GLU A 74 1.44 -9.92 -18.91
CA GLU A 74 1.22 -11.36 -18.78
C GLU A 74 2.25 -12.12 -19.61
N VAL A 75 2.81 -13.18 -19.04
CA VAL A 75 3.88 -14.00 -19.60
C VAL A 75 3.51 -15.46 -19.38
N ALA A 76 3.68 -16.28 -20.42
CA ALA A 76 3.47 -17.72 -20.34
C ALA A 76 4.51 -18.39 -19.44
N GLY A 77 4.07 -19.33 -18.62
CA GLY A 77 4.90 -20.09 -17.68
C GLY A 77 5.67 -21.25 -18.29
N ASP A 78 5.36 -21.64 -19.53
CA ASP A 78 5.84 -22.87 -20.17
C ASP A 78 7.38 -22.99 -20.19
N ALA A 79 8.08 -21.86 -20.26
CA ALA A 79 9.54 -21.82 -20.30
C ALA A 79 10.22 -22.10 -18.94
N LEU A 80 9.49 -22.05 -17.82
CA LEU A 80 10.05 -22.33 -16.49
C LEU A 80 10.26 -23.83 -16.26
N GLY A 81 9.43 -24.65 -16.90
CA GLY A 81 9.47 -26.12 -16.82
C GLY A 81 8.07 -26.71 -17.08
N ASP A 82 8.02 -28.02 -17.26
CA ASP A 82 6.78 -28.74 -17.60
C ASP A 82 5.69 -28.60 -16.52
N GLU A 83 6.08 -28.45 -15.26
CA GLU A 83 5.15 -28.19 -14.14
C GLU A 83 4.36 -26.89 -14.31
N PHE A 84 4.92 -25.91 -15.03
CA PHE A 84 4.32 -24.59 -15.26
C PHE A 84 3.60 -24.50 -16.60
N LYS A 85 3.41 -25.62 -17.28
CA LYS A 85 2.72 -25.67 -18.57
C LYS A 85 1.27 -25.20 -18.46
N GLY A 86 0.90 -24.26 -19.34
CA GLY A 86 -0.44 -23.66 -19.38
C GLY A 86 -0.69 -22.60 -18.30
N TYR A 87 0.25 -22.37 -17.37
CA TYR A 87 0.16 -21.27 -16.42
C TYR A 87 0.45 -19.94 -17.10
N VAL A 88 -0.31 -18.91 -16.73
CA VAL A 88 -0.04 -17.53 -17.15
C VAL A 88 0.27 -16.69 -15.93
N PHE A 89 1.46 -16.09 -15.93
CA PHE A 89 1.94 -15.23 -14.87
C PHE A 89 1.82 -13.77 -15.27
N LYS A 90 1.40 -12.93 -14.33
CA LYS A 90 1.49 -11.48 -14.43
C LYS A 90 2.65 -10.99 -13.59
N ILE A 91 3.52 -10.18 -14.19
CA ILE A 91 4.62 -9.52 -13.48
C ILE A 91 4.02 -8.44 -12.57
N THR A 92 4.08 -8.62 -11.25
CA THR A 92 3.51 -7.66 -10.28
C THR A 92 4.56 -6.72 -9.70
N GLY A 93 5.84 -7.02 -9.87
CA GLY A 93 6.96 -6.17 -9.48
C GLY A 93 8.22 -6.96 -9.22
N GLY A 94 9.07 -6.45 -8.34
CA GLY A 94 10.33 -7.09 -8.00
C GLY A 94 11.26 -6.16 -7.23
N ASN A 95 12.40 -6.72 -6.84
CA ASN A 95 13.48 -6.03 -6.16
C ASN A 95 14.79 -6.24 -6.92
N ASP A 96 15.52 -5.13 -7.08
CA ASP A 96 16.88 -5.12 -7.60
C ASP A 96 17.84 -5.84 -6.61
N LYS A 97 19.03 -6.24 -7.06
CA LYS A 97 20.06 -6.92 -6.24
C LYS A 97 20.45 -6.13 -4.98
N GLN A 98 20.45 -4.81 -5.06
CA GLN A 98 20.71 -3.91 -3.92
C GLN A 98 19.44 -3.57 -3.12
N GLY A 99 18.32 -4.26 -3.37
CA GLY A 99 17.08 -4.14 -2.60
C GLY A 99 16.13 -3.02 -3.03
N PHE A 100 16.48 -2.21 -4.05
CA PHE A 100 15.59 -1.15 -4.53
C PHE A 100 14.34 -1.75 -5.21
N PRO A 101 13.12 -1.35 -4.81
CA PRO A 101 11.88 -1.89 -5.38
C PRO A 101 11.60 -1.31 -6.77
N MET A 102 10.94 -2.10 -7.62
CA MET A 102 10.38 -1.63 -8.90
C MET A 102 9.18 -0.69 -8.68
N LYS A 103 9.00 0.28 -9.58
CA LYS A 103 7.86 1.21 -9.54
C LYS A 103 7.16 1.33 -10.89
N GLN A 104 5.83 1.23 -10.87
CA GLN A 104 5.02 1.33 -12.07
C GLN A 104 5.13 2.71 -12.72
N GLY A 105 5.20 2.73 -14.05
CA GLY A 105 5.27 3.95 -14.85
C GLY A 105 6.68 4.51 -15.05
N VAL A 106 7.70 3.94 -14.42
CA VAL A 106 9.11 4.29 -14.72
C VAL A 106 9.57 3.39 -15.86
N LEU A 107 9.44 3.87 -17.11
CA LEU A 107 9.66 3.07 -18.33
C LEU A 107 11.15 2.91 -18.70
N LEU A 108 11.98 2.64 -17.69
CA LEU A 108 13.39 2.35 -17.85
C LEU A 108 13.67 0.98 -17.23
N PRO A 109 14.70 0.26 -17.70
CA PRO A 109 15.21 -0.86 -16.94
C PRO A 109 15.92 -0.31 -15.69
N THR A 110 16.85 0.63 -15.85
CA THR A 110 17.73 1.14 -14.80
C THR A 110 17.03 1.89 -13.64
N ARG A 111 17.81 2.22 -12.60
CA ARG A 111 17.31 3.01 -11.46
C ARG A 111 17.26 4.50 -11.77
N THR A 112 16.25 5.17 -11.22
CA THR A 112 16.12 6.63 -11.26
C THR A 112 15.77 7.21 -9.89
N ARG A 113 16.07 8.49 -9.68
CA ARG A 113 15.72 9.20 -8.45
C ARG A 113 14.48 10.06 -8.66
N LEU A 114 13.40 9.70 -7.97
CA LEU A 114 12.12 10.39 -8.06
C LEU A 114 11.79 11.10 -6.75
N LEU A 115 11.13 12.25 -6.84
CA LEU A 115 10.59 12.96 -5.68
C LEU A 115 9.21 12.37 -5.33
N LEU A 116 9.15 11.56 -4.27
CA LEU A 116 7.95 10.85 -3.85
C LEU A 116 7.24 11.59 -2.71
N ALA A 117 5.91 11.66 -2.80
CA ALA A 117 4.99 12.19 -1.79
C ALA A 117 4.13 11.06 -1.16
N ASP A 118 3.20 11.43 -0.28
CA ASP A 118 2.19 10.50 0.26
C ASP A 118 1.35 9.85 -0.86
N GLY A 119 0.93 8.61 -0.66
CA GLY A 119 0.16 7.82 -1.64
C GLY A 119 0.97 7.22 -2.80
N HIS A 120 2.19 7.66 -3.06
CA HIS A 120 3.05 7.02 -4.05
C HIS A 120 3.64 5.70 -3.52
N SER A 121 3.71 4.67 -4.39
CA SER A 121 4.45 3.45 -4.08
C SER A 121 5.94 3.71 -3.82
N CYS A 122 6.56 2.80 -3.04
CA CYS A 122 7.99 2.81 -2.65
C CYS A 122 8.38 3.87 -1.61
N TYR A 123 7.43 4.63 -1.07
CA TYR A 123 7.68 5.59 -0.01
C TYR A 123 6.50 5.66 0.97
N ARG A 124 6.82 5.90 2.25
CA ARG A 124 5.86 6.21 3.30
C ARG A 124 6.38 7.44 4.04
N PRO A 125 5.69 8.59 3.97
CA PRO A 125 6.13 9.82 4.64
C PRO A 125 6.11 9.65 6.15
N ARG A 126 6.99 10.41 6.85
CA ARG A 126 7.05 10.44 8.31
C ARG A 126 6.34 11.65 8.88
N ARG A 127 6.26 12.74 8.11
CA ARG A 127 5.47 13.93 8.43
C ARG A 127 4.47 14.23 7.32
N THR A 128 3.33 14.82 7.69
CA THR A 128 2.32 15.24 6.73
C THR A 128 2.91 16.27 5.76
N GLY A 129 2.69 16.09 4.46
CA GLY A 129 3.23 16.96 3.42
C GLY A 129 4.70 16.72 3.05
N GLU A 130 5.40 15.79 3.72
CA GLU A 130 6.79 15.46 3.40
C GLU A 130 6.91 14.85 2.00
N ARG A 131 7.85 15.37 1.21
CA ARG A 131 8.29 14.77 -0.06
C ARG A 131 9.76 14.42 0.03
N LYS A 132 10.14 13.22 -0.43
CA LYS A 132 11.53 12.75 -0.37
C LYS A 132 12.02 12.20 -1.69
N ARG A 133 13.22 12.61 -2.12
CA ARG A 133 13.86 12.11 -3.34
C ARG A 133 14.53 10.77 -3.08
N LYS A 134 13.95 9.69 -3.61
CA LYS A 134 14.42 8.30 -3.43
C LYS A 134 14.81 7.66 -4.75
N SER A 135 15.82 6.80 -4.71
CA SER A 135 16.18 5.90 -5.80
C SER A 135 15.18 4.75 -5.88
N VAL A 136 14.72 4.44 -7.07
CA VAL A 136 13.71 3.42 -7.35
C VAL A 136 14.11 2.69 -8.63
N ARG A 137 13.86 1.38 -8.70
CA ARG A 137 14.09 0.58 -9.90
C ARG A 137 12.95 0.80 -10.90
N GLY A 138 13.29 0.85 -12.19
CA GLY A 138 12.28 0.99 -13.24
C GLY A 138 11.34 -0.21 -13.36
N ALA A 139 10.32 -0.07 -14.20
CA ALA A 139 9.26 -1.06 -14.39
C ALA A 139 9.61 -2.14 -15.41
N ILE A 140 10.70 -1.97 -16.17
CA ILE A 140 11.18 -2.95 -17.15
C ILE A 140 12.07 -3.96 -16.42
N THR A 141 11.77 -5.24 -16.62
CA THR A 141 12.51 -6.36 -16.03
C THR A 141 13.86 -6.58 -16.72
N GLY A 142 14.85 -6.98 -15.92
CA GLY A 142 16.21 -7.28 -16.37
C GLY A 142 16.88 -8.30 -15.46
N LEU A 143 18.03 -8.82 -15.89
CA LEU A 143 18.82 -9.83 -15.17
C LEU A 143 19.56 -9.28 -13.93
N ASP A 144 19.49 -7.97 -13.71
CA ASP A 144 19.99 -7.29 -12.53
C ASP A 144 19.00 -7.28 -11.36
N LEU A 145 17.80 -7.87 -11.53
CA LEU A 145 16.89 -8.15 -10.42
C LEU A 145 17.40 -9.32 -9.56
N ALA A 146 17.14 -9.27 -8.26
CA ALA A 146 17.34 -10.41 -7.36
C ALA A 146 16.06 -11.22 -7.18
N VAL A 147 14.92 -10.54 -7.11
CA VAL A 147 13.60 -11.16 -6.94
C VAL A 147 12.63 -10.57 -7.95
N LEU A 148 11.93 -11.43 -8.68
CA LEU A 148 10.80 -11.07 -9.51
C LEU A 148 9.50 -11.52 -8.83
N ALA A 149 8.54 -10.62 -8.67
CA ALA A 149 7.23 -10.92 -8.11
C ALA A 149 6.23 -11.24 -9.22
N LEU A 150 5.61 -12.42 -9.13
CA LEU A 150 4.66 -12.94 -10.11
C LEU A 150 3.33 -13.26 -9.42
N SER A 151 2.24 -13.06 -10.15
CA SER A 151 0.89 -13.50 -9.76
C SER A 151 0.34 -14.41 -10.83
N ILE A 152 -0.15 -15.58 -10.46
CA ILE A 152 -0.87 -16.46 -11.39
C ILE A 152 -2.22 -15.82 -11.74
N VAL A 153 -2.48 -15.69 -13.05
CA VAL A 153 -3.77 -15.20 -13.58
C VAL A 153 -4.61 -16.37 -14.08
N LYS A 154 -3.98 -17.32 -14.78
CA LYS A 154 -4.60 -18.54 -15.27
C LYS A 154 -3.83 -19.75 -14.73
N GLN A 155 -4.57 -20.70 -14.16
CA GLN A 155 -4.03 -21.98 -13.70
C GLN A 155 -3.76 -22.88 -14.92
N GLY A 156 -2.62 -23.57 -14.91
CA GLY A 156 -2.26 -24.56 -15.91
C GLY A 156 -2.86 -25.94 -15.62
N GLU A 157 -2.34 -26.95 -16.31
CA GLU A 157 -2.87 -28.32 -16.26
C GLU A 157 -2.43 -29.07 -14.99
N GLY A 158 -1.15 -28.96 -14.60
CA GLY A 158 -0.60 -29.61 -13.40
C GLY A 158 -0.75 -28.76 -12.15
N GLU A 159 -0.88 -29.37 -10.97
CA GLU A 159 -0.86 -28.66 -9.69
C GLU A 159 0.57 -28.40 -9.20
N LEU A 160 0.79 -27.23 -8.61
CA LEU A 160 2.07 -26.81 -8.06
C LEU A 160 2.10 -27.04 -6.54
N PRO A 161 3.08 -27.80 -6.01
CA PRO A 161 3.13 -28.16 -4.61
C PRO A 161 3.39 -26.92 -3.73
N GLY A 162 2.55 -26.74 -2.71
CA GLY A 162 2.61 -25.59 -1.81
C GLY A 162 2.08 -24.29 -2.40
N LEU A 163 1.53 -24.30 -3.63
CA LEU A 163 0.92 -23.14 -4.27
C LEU A 163 -0.54 -23.39 -4.63
N THR A 164 -0.85 -24.28 -5.57
CA THR A 164 -2.24 -24.56 -5.95
C THR A 164 -2.90 -25.62 -5.07
N ASP A 165 -2.10 -26.51 -4.48
CA ASP A 165 -2.56 -27.58 -3.58
C ASP A 165 -3.16 -27.01 -2.27
N THR A 166 -2.46 -26.06 -1.64
CA THR A 166 -2.90 -25.53 -0.34
C THR A 166 -3.81 -24.31 -0.48
N VAL A 167 -4.88 -24.26 0.33
CA VAL A 167 -5.80 -23.12 0.41
C VAL A 167 -5.65 -22.43 1.76
N VAL A 168 -5.30 -21.14 1.73
CA VAL A 168 -5.18 -20.30 2.93
C VAL A 168 -6.48 -19.53 3.14
N PRO A 169 -7.27 -19.82 4.18
CA PRO A 169 -8.54 -19.14 4.40
C PRO A 169 -8.32 -17.67 4.78
N LYS A 170 -9.26 -16.82 4.34
CA LYS A 170 -9.25 -15.39 4.69
C LYS A 170 -9.39 -15.21 6.21
N ARG A 171 -8.38 -14.61 6.84
CA ARG A 171 -8.30 -14.43 8.30
C ARG A 171 -9.46 -13.63 8.90
N LEU A 172 -10.03 -12.67 8.18
CA LEU A 172 -11.04 -11.75 8.70
C LEU A 172 -12.27 -11.68 7.80
N GLY A 173 -13.44 -11.75 8.43
CA GLY A 173 -14.73 -11.52 7.79
C GLY A 173 -15.12 -10.03 7.67
N PRO A 174 -16.25 -9.74 7.02
CA PRO A 174 -16.75 -8.38 6.88
C PRO A 174 -17.20 -7.77 8.22
N LYS A 175 -16.77 -6.53 8.50
CA LYS A 175 -17.11 -5.78 9.73
C LYS A 175 -18.29 -4.80 9.59
N ARG A 176 -18.55 -4.30 8.39
CA ARG A 176 -19.58 -3.28 8.11
C ARG A 176 -20.91 -3.96 7.83
N ALA A 177 -22.02 -3.47 8.39
CA ALA A 177 -23.35 -4.05 8.22
C ALA A 177 -23.73 -4.30 6.74
N THR A 178 -23.44 -3.33 5.86
CA THR A 178 -23.72 -3.47 4.41
C THR A 178 -22.85 -4.53 3.73
N LYS A 179 -21.60 -4.70 4.17
CA LYS A 179 -20.70 -5.75 3.63
C LYS A 179 -21.12 -7.13 4.12
N ILE A 180 -21.60 -7.26 5.36
CA ILE A 180 -22.15 -8.51 5.90
C ILE A 180 -23.38 -8.92 5.08
N ARG A 181 -24.31 -7.98 4.81
CA ARG A 181 -25.48 -8.25 3.96
C ARG A 181 -25.11 -8.74 2.58
N ARG A 182 -24.21 -8.03 1.88
CA ARG A 182 -23.75 -8.44 0.54
C ARG A 182 -23.04 -9.80 0.56
N PHE A 183 -22.31 -10.11 1.62
CA PHE A 183 -21.56 -11.37 1.71
C PHE A 183 -22.49 -12.59 1.83
N PHE A 184 -23.57 -12.49 2.59
CA PHE A 184 -24.54 -13.58 2.79
C PHE A 184 -25.79 -13.45 1.90
N GLY A 185 -25.84 -12.48 0.98
CA GLY A 185 -27.03 -12.22 0.16
C GLY A 185 -28.28 -11.82 0.96
N LEU A 186 -28.11 -11.18 2.12
CA LEU A 186 -29.22 -10.85 3.02
C LEU A 186 -30.02 -9.63 2.57
N ASP A 187 -31.30 -9.65 2.91
CA ASP A 187 -32.20 -8.53 2.72
C ASP A 187 -32.01 -7.43 3.76
N LYS A 188 -32.64 -6.28 3.49
CA LYS A 188 -32.60 -5.12 4.40
C LYS A 188 -33.31 -5.40 5.72
N LYS A 189 -34.31 -6.29 5.72
CA LYS A 189 -35.12 -6.67 6.88
C LYS A 189 -34.36 -7.60 7.83
N ASP A 190 -33.37 -8.32 7.33
CA ASP A 190 -32.63 -9.29 8.12
C ASP A 190 -31.71 -8.65 9.16
N ASP A 191 -31.66 -9.30 10.34
CA ASP A 191 -30.79 -8.90 11.43
C ASP A 191 -29.36 -9.41 11.23
N VAL A 192 -28.51 -8.52 10.73
CA VAL A 192 -27.08 -8.76 10.50
C VAL A 192 -26.29 -9.17 11.74
N ARG A 193 -26.81 -8.99 12.96
CA ARG A 193 -26.12 -9.37 14.20
C ARG A 193 -25.94 -10.87 14.34
N LYS A 194 -26.89 -11.65 13.82
CA LYS A 194 -26.86 -13.11 13.87
C LYS A 194 -25.83 -13.71 12.91
N PHE A 195 -25.58 -13.02 11.78
CA PHE A 195 -24.71 -13.49 10.70
C PHE A 195 -23.26 -12.98 10.82
N VAL A 196 -22.84 -12.48 11.98
CA VAL A 196 -21.44 -12.05 12.17
C VAL A 196 -20.55 -13.28 12.34
N ILE A 197 -19.57 -13.43 11.45
CA ILE A 197 -18.55 -14.48 11.55
C ILE A 197 -17.79 -14.33 12.88
N ARG A 198 -17.80 -15.39 13.68
CA ARG A 198 -17.09 -15.49 14.96
C ARG A 198 -15.83 -16.33 14.77
N ARG A 199 -14.78 -16.00 15.51
CA ARG A 199 -13.56 -16.78 15.60
C ARG A 199 -13.45 -17.41 16.98
N THR A 200 -13.29 -18.72 17.05
CA THR A 200 -12.89 -19.44 18.26
C THR A 200 -11.44 -19.09 18.61
N VAL A 201 -11.19 -18.77 19.87
CA VAL A 201 -9.85 -18.50 20.40
C VAL A 201 -9.56 -19.56 21.43
N THR A 202 -8.74 -20.53 21.04
CA THR A 202 -8.14 -21.52 21.94
C THR A 202 -6.88 -20.92 22.56
N LYS A 203 -6.72 -21.05 23.87
CA LYS A 203 -5.53 -20.64 24.60
C LYS A 203 -5.17 -21.75 25.57
N GLU A 204 -3.90 -22.14 25.63
CA GLU A 204 -3.41 -23.16 26.56
C GLU A 204 -3.83 -22.81 28.00
N GLY A 205 -4.45 -23.77 28.69
CA GLY A 205 -4.92 -23.64 30.07
C GLY A 205 -6.16 -22.74 30.26
N LYS A 206 -6.83 -22.27 29.20
CA LYS A 206 -8.06 -21.47 29.30
C LYS A 206 -9.16 -22.06 28.42
N GLN A 207 -10.40 -21.95 28.89
CA GLN A 207 -11.56 -22.36 28.10
C GLN A 207 -11.65 -21.57 26.80
N ASP A 208 -12.07 -22.27 25.75
CA ASP A 208 -12.30 -21.70 24.45
C ASP A 208 -13.43 -20.68 24.48
N TYR A 209 -13.23 -19.54 23.83
CA TYR A 209 -14.27 -18.52 23.69
C TYR A 209 -14.30 -17.96 22.29
N THR A 210 -15.48 -17.49 21.88
CA THR A 210 -15.68 -16.93 20.54
C THR A 210 -15.58 -15.40 20.56
N LYS A 211 -14.79 -14.85 19.66
CA LYS A 211 -14.70 -13.41 19.42
C LYS A 211 -15.44 -13.03 18.14
N ALA A 212 -16.18 -11.93 18.19
CA ALA A 212 -16.80 -11.31 17.02
C ALA A 212 -16.38 -9.84 16.88
N PRO A 213 -16.25 -9.32 15.65
CA PRO A 213 -16.03 -7.90 15.44
C PRO A 213 -17.28 -7.08 15.79
N LYS A 214 -17.09 -5.92 16.41
CA LYS A 214 -18.16 -4.91 16.55
C LYS A 214 -18.62 -4.43 15.16
N ILE A 215 -19.91 -4.62 14.87
CA ILE A 215 -20.50 -4.24 13.59
C ILE A 215 -20.49 -2.71 13.43
N GLN A 216 -19.92 -2.24 12.33
CA GLN A 216 -19.91 -0.82 12.01
C GLN A 216 -21.12 -0.44 11.14
N ARG A 217 -21.62 0.79 11.33
CA ARG A 217 -22.74 1.38 10.58
C ARG A 217 -24.08 0.65 10.73
N LEU A 218 -24.25 -0.11 11.81
CA LEU A 218 -25.55 -0.65 12.20
C LEU A 218 -26.51 0.48 12.61
N VAL A 219 -27.81 0.31 12.36
CA VAL A 219 -28.84 1.20 12.91
C VAL A 219 -29.10 0.74 14.34
N THR A 220 -28.82 1.60 15.32
CA THR A 220 -29.04 1.32 16.75
C THR A 220 -30.03 2.32 17.35
N PRO A 221 -30.74 1.96 18.44
CA PRO A 221 -31.65 2.89 19.12
C PRO A 221 -30.96 4.21 19.50
N GLN A 222 -29.71 4.15 19.96
CA GLN A 222 -28.91 5.32 20.28
C GLN A 222 -28.66 6.23 19.06
N ARG A 223 -28.43 5.67 17.85
CA ARG A 223 -28.29 6.48 16.63
C ARG A 223 -29.60 7.15 16.25
N LEU A 224 -30.73 6.46 16.42
CA LEU A 224 -32.06 7.02 16.19
C LEU A 224 -32.37 8.15 17.19
N GLN A 225 -32.05 7.97 18.46
CA GLN A 225 -32.17 8.99 19.50
C GLN A 225 -31.33 10.23 19.17
N ARG A 226 -30.05 10.06 18.84
CA ARG A 226 -29.18 11.18 18.40
C ARG A 226 -29.71 11.91 17.17
N LYS A 227 -30.33 11.18 16.22
CA LYS A 227 -30.98 11.78 15.05
C LYS A 227 -32.20 12.62 15.47
N ARG A 228 -33.09 12.08 16.32
CA ARG A 228 -34.27 12.79 16.85
C ARG A 228 -33.84 14.04 17.62
N GLN A 229 -32.87 13.93 18.52
CA GLN A 229 -32.34 15.05 19.30
C GLN A 229 -31.77 16.16 18.41
N ARG A 230 -31.01 15.82 17.36
CA ARG A 230 -30.49 16.82 16.41
C ARG A 230 -31.61 17.60 15.73
N VAL A 231 -32.68 16.91 15.31
CA VAL A 231 -33.85 17.54 14.68
C VAL A 231 -34.58 18.42 15.69
N ALA A 232 -34.78 17.95 16.93
CA ALA A 232 -35.40 18.70 18.00
C ALA A 232 -34.61 19.99 18.35
N ILE A 233 -33.28 19.92 18.41
CA ILE A 233 -32.43 21.10 18.64
C ILE A 233 -32.58 22.12 17.50
N LYS A 234 -32.62 21.67 16.24
CA LYS A 234 -32.85 22.57 15.10
C LYS A 234 -34.21 23.27 15.20
N ARG A 235 -35.26 22.52 15.54
CA ARG A 235 -36.61 23.06 15.73
C ARG A 235 -36.64 24.08 16.86
N ARG A 236 -36.08 23.74 18.03
CA ARG A 236 -36.01 24.64 19.19
C ARG A 236 -35.26 25.94 18.86
N ARG A 237 -34.13 25.86 18.15
CA ARG A 237 -33.39 27.06 17.72
C ARG A 237 -34.22 27.95 16.80
N ALA A 238 -34.99 27.36 15.88
CA ALA A 238 -35.88 28.11 15.00
C ALA A 238 -37.04 28.75 15.75
N GLU A 239 -37.64 28.05 16.72
CA GLU A 239 -38.69 28.57 17.60
C GLU A 239 -38.16 29.75 18.42
N THR A 240 -37.05 29.57 19.15
CA THR A 240 -36.42 30.65 19.93
C THR A 240 -36.05 31.86 19.09
N ALA A 241 -35.57 31.66 17.85
CA ALA A 241 -35.26 32.78 16.95
C ALA A 241 -36.53 33.53 16.49
N ARG A 242 -37.63 32.81 16.24
CA ARG A 242 -38.93 33.43 15.91
C ARG A 242 -39.50 34.19 17.10
N ASP A 243 -39.44 33.61 18.29
CA ASP A 243 -39.92 34.25 19.51
C ASP A 243 -39.13 35.53 19.81
N ALA A 244 -37.80 35.48 19.72
CA ALA A 244 -36.94 36.66 19.89
C ALA A 244 -37.21 37.75 18.84
N ALA A 245 -37.47 37.37 17.58
CA ALA A 245 -37.84 38.33 16.54
C ALA A 245 -39.21 38.97 16.80
N ASN A 246 -40.18 38.19 17.27
CA ASN A 246 -41.51 38.69 17.64
C ASN A 246 -41.43 39.63 18.84
N ASP A 247 -40.63 39.29 19.86
CA ASP A 247 -40.43 40.12 21.04
C ASP A 247 -39.72 41.44 20.70
N TYR A 248 -38.70 41.38 19.83
CA TYR A 248 -38.05 42.58 19.32
C TYR A 248 -39.01 43.46 18.49
N ALA A 249 -39.84 42.85 17.64
CA ALA A 249 -40.85 43.58 16.85
C ALA A 249 -41.87 44.30 17.75
N LYS A 250 -42.34 43.65 18.82
CA LYS A 250 -43.22 44.28 19.82
C LYS A 250 -42.55 45.46 20.51
N LEU A 251 -41.29 45.31 20.93
CA LEU A 251 -40.52 46.37 21.56
C LEU A 251 -40.32 47.56 20.61
N LEU A 252 -40.00 47.28 19.35
CA LEU A 252 -39.83 48.31 18.31
C LEU A 252 -41.14 49.06 18.05
N ALA A 253 -42.27 48.36 17.97
CA ALA A 253 -43.59 48.99 17.82
C ALA A 253 -43.91 49.94 18.99
N GLY A 254 -43.61 49.54 20.23
CA GLY A 254 -43.74 50.39 21.41
C GLY A 254 -42.90 51.67 21.32
N ARG A 255 -41.61 51.54 20.98
CA ARG A 255 -40.70 52.69 20.81
C ARG A 255 -41.14 53.65 19.71
N VAL A 256 -41.59 53.12 18.56
CA VAL A 256 -42.10 53.94 17.45
C VAL A 256 -43.35 54.69 17.88
N HIS A 257 -44.24 54.07 18.65
CA HIS A 257 -45.43 54.74 19.18
C HIS A 257 -45.05 55.87 20.16
N GLU A 258 -44.12 55.62 21.08
CA GLU A 258 -43.60 56.63 22.01
C GLU A 258 -42.95 57.82 21.28
N GLU A 259 -42.11 57.57 20.26
CA GLU A 259 -41.51 58.65 19.47
C GLU A 259 -42.53 59.46 18.69
N LYS A 260 -43.54 58.80 18.09
CA LYS A 260 -44.65 59.49 17.42
C LYS A 260 -45.42 60.37 18.41
N ALA A 261 -45.74 59.84 19.60
CA ALA A 261 -46.42 60.60 20.64
C ALA A 261 -45.61 61.83 21.08
N LYS A 262 -44.29 61.69 21.29
CA LYS A 262 -43.38 62.82 21.59
C LYS A 262 -43.36 63.87 20.48
N ARG A 263 -43.30 63.42 19.21
CA ARG A 263 -43.32 64.32 18.05
C ARG A 263 -44.64 65.08 17.93
N ASP A 264 -45.75 64.39 18.17
CA ASP A 264 -47.09 64.99 18.16
C ASP A 264 -47.28 65.98 19.32
N GLU A 265 -46.76 65.67 20.51
CA GLU A 265 -46.77 66.60 21.65
C GLU A 265 -45.94 67.86 21.36
N LEU A 266 -44.73 67.72 20.80
CA LEU A 266 -43.91 68.85 20.35
C LEU A 266 -44.64 69.69 19.30
N ARG A 267 -45.34 69.05 18.35
CA ARG A 267 -46.14 69.76 17.34
C ARG A 267 -47.30 70.53 17.98
N LYS A 268 -47.99 69.95 18.96
CA LYS A 268 -49.05 70.62 19.74
C LYS A 268 -48.50 71.82 20.51
N ARG A 269 -47.36 71.67 21.20
CA ARG A 269 -46.68 72.77 21.92
C ARG A 269 -46.27 73.92 20.99
N ARG A 270 -45.73 73.62 19.80
CA ARG A 270 -45.40 74.62 18.77
C ARG A 270 -46.66 75.33 18.23
N ALA A 271 -47.75 74.60 18.05
CA ALA A 271 -49.01 75.18 17.59
C ALA A 271 -49.63 76.11 18.65
N SER A 272 -49.56 75.75 19.93
CA SER A 272 -50.05 76.61 21.03
C SER A 272 -49.19 77.86 21.23
N SER A 273 -47.87 77.80 21.02
CA SER A 273 -47.01 78.99 21.11
C SER A 273 -47.20 79.99 19.96
N MET A 274 -47.75 79.54 18.82
CA MET A 274 -48.09 80.36 17.66
C MET A 274 -49.47 81.03 17.78
N ARG A 275 -50.27 80.63 18.77
CA ARG A 275 -51.60 81.15 19.04
C ARG A 275 -51.51 82.11 20.24
N LYS A 276 -51.00 83.32 19.99
CA LYS A 276 -51.22 84.48 20.85
C LYS A 276 -52.66 84.96 20.71
#